data_AF-A0A8H3W248-F1
#
_entry.id   AF-A0A8H3W248-F1
#
_cell.length_a   1.000
_cell.length_b   1.000
_cell.length_c   1.000
_cell.angle_alpha   90.00
_cell.angle_beta   90.00
_cell.angle_gamma   90.00
#
_symmetry.space_group_name_H-M   'P 1'
#
loop_
_entity.id
_entity.type
_entity.pdbx_description
1 polymer ?
#
loop_
_entity_poly.entity_id
_entity_poly.type
_entity_poly.pdbx_seq_one_letter_code
_entity_poly.pdbx_strand_id
1 'polypeptide(L)'
;MGQWLSPAIQRHMLHPPVAVHRLSKTEVVALLEVASEVQHDVTKAESIDRLQSLACRINATMGGFGKNPPQGYFVRMSHWSPKDADAGTLRPVFTIKDAFVKLVSSKRTVQALLNLYYEYQRADEVPDSLFFFPYHTDLDRLSE
;
A
#
# COMPACT_ATOMS: atom_id res chain seq x y z
N MET A 1 -10.88 -12.58 -7.72
CA MET A 1 -9.76 -12.29 -8.65
C MET A 1 -8.50 -12.91 -8.04
N GLY A 2 -7.59 -13.49 -8.84
CA GLY A 2 -6.40 -14.17 -8.30
C GLY A 2 -5.44 -13.21 -7.59
N GLN A 3 -4.75 -13.68 -6.55
CA GLN A 3 -3.61 -12.97 -5.96
C GLN A 3 -2.52 -12.84 -7.00
N TRP A 4 -2.06 -11.62 -7.25
CA TRP A 4 -0.96 -11.38 -8.17
C TRP A 4 0.36 -11.91 -7.59
N LEU A 5 0.58 -11.75 -6.29
CA LEU A 5 1.79 -12.20 -5.61
C LEU A 5 1.48 -13.33 -4.62
N SER A 6 1.58 -14.57 -5.10
CA SER A 6 1.65 -15.73 -4.21
C SER A 6 3.08 -15.90 -3.65
N PRO A 7 3.26 -16.58 -2.51
CA PRO A 7 4.58 -16.92 -1.99
C PRO A 7 5.45 -17.73 -2.97
N ALA A 8 4.83 -18.48 -3.89
CA ALA A 8 5.54 -19.18 -4.96
C ALA A 8 6.10 -18.19 -5.99
N ILE A 9 5.29 -17.21 -6.42
CA ILE A 9 5.72 -16.18 -7.37
C ILE A 9 6.84 -15.32 -6.76
N GLN A 10 6.71 -14.94 -5.48
CA GLN A 10 7.72 -14.14 -4.76
C GLN A 10 9.12 -14.77 -4.79
N ARG A 11 9.23 -16.11 -4.68
CA ARG A 11 10.50 -16.84 -4.71
C ARG A 11 11.24 -16.76 -6.05
N HIS A 12 10.53 -16.47 -7.14
CA HIS A 12 11.08 -16.41 -8.49
C HIS A 12 11.19 -14.96 -9.01
N MET A 13 10.90 -13.96 -8.18
CA MET A 13 11.06 -12.56 -8.57
C MET A 13 12.53 -12.17 -8.57
N LEU A 14 12.97 -11.49 -9.64
CA LEU A 14 14.29 -10.85 -9.71
C LEU A 14 14.46 -9.80 -8.60
N HIS A 15 13.38 -9.08 -8.28
CA HIS A 15 13.34 -8.06 -7.23
C HIS A 15 12.16 -8.35 -6.28
N PRO A 16 12.37 -9.15 -5.23
CA PRO A 16 11.33 -9.40 -4.23
C PRO A 16 11.01 -8.13 -3.43
N PRO A 17 9.82 -8.06 -2.80
CA PRO A 17 9.48 -6.95 -1.91
C PRO A 17 10.46 -6.92 -0.73
N VAL A 18 10.94 -5.73 -0.37
CA VAL A 18 11.81 -5.51 0.80
C VAL A 18 11.02 -5.66 2.09
N ALA A 19 9.73 -5.32 2.03
CA ALA A 19 8.85 -5.40 3.16
C ALA A 19 7.44 -5.82 2.74
N VAL A 20 6.80 -6.62 3.58
CA VAL A 20 5.44 -7.10 3.40
C VAL A 20 4.69 -6.91 4.71
N HIS A 21 3.55 -6.23 4.68
CA HIS A 21 2.67 -6.05 5.82
C HIS A 21 1.31 -6.68 5.54
N ARG A 22 0.83 -7.56 6.40
CA ARG A 22 -0.54 -8.08 6.30
C ARG A 22 -1.48 -7.11 6.97
N LEU A 23 -2.41 -6.55 6.20
CA LEU A 23 -3.40 -5.65 6.76
C LEU A 23 -4.35 -6.46 7.66
N SER A 24 -4.56 -5.98 8.88
CA SER A 24 -5.61 -6.52 9.74
C SER A 24 -6.95 -5.84 9.45
N LYS A 25 -8.05 -6.49 9.85
CA LYS A 25 -9.40 -5.94 9.70
C LYS A 25 -9.54 -4.53 10.30
N THR A 26 -8.93 -4.29 11.45
CA THR A 26 -8.97 -2.97 12.13
C THR A 26 -8.21 -1.90 11.35
N GLU A 27 -7.10 -2.26 10.69
CA GLU A 27 -6.34 -1.36 9.84
C GLU A 27 -7.10 -1.03 8.55
N VAL A 28 -7.78 -2.02 7.95
CA VAL A 28 -8.64 -1.80 6.78
C VAL A 28 -9.79 -0.84 7.12
N VAL A 29 -10.45 -1.03 8.25
CA VAL A 29 -11.52 -0.12 8.70
C VAL A 29 -10.99 1.29 8.90
N ALA A 30 -9.86 1.46 9.59
CA ALA A 30 -9.25 2.77 9.80
C ALA A 30 -8.89 3.47 8.47
N LEU A 31 -8.38 2.73 7.48
CA LEU A 31 -8.07 3.27 6.16
C LEU A 31 -9.34 3.68 5.40
N LEU A 32 -10.43 2.90 5.52
CA LEU A 32 -11.72 3.22 4.89
C LEU A 32 -12.40 4.44 5.51
N GLU A 33 -12.32 4.60 6.83
CA GLU A 33 -12.80 5.80 7.52
C GLU A 33 -12.09 7.04 6.99
N VAL A 34 -10.75 7.00 6.93
CA VAL A 34 -9.96 8.10 6.37
C VAL A 34 -10.31 8.33 4.90
N ALA A 35 -10.42 7.27 4.10
CA ALA A 35 -10.80 7.36 2.69
C ALA A 35 -12.13 8.09 2.48
N SER A 36 -13.11 7.85 3.35
CA SER A 36 -14.43 8.50 3.30
C SER A 36 -14.37 10.01 3.55
N GLU A 37 -13.42 10.45 4.39
CA GLU A 37 -13.23 11.86 4.73
C GLU A 37 -12.45 12.62 3.65
N VAL A 38 -11.42 11.98 3.09
CA VAL A 38 -10.53 12.63 2.12
C VAL A 38 -11.11 12.67 0.71
N GLN A 39 -12.04 11.77 0.37
CA GLN A 39 -12.68 11.68 -0.95
C GLN A 39 -11.66 11.65 -2.11
N HIS A 40 -10.56 10.92 -1.91
CA HIS A 40 -9.43 10.80 -2.84
C HIS A 40 -8.55 12.05 -3.00
N ASP A 41 -8.71 13.07 -2.16
CA ASP A 41 -7.86 14.25 -2.14
C ASP A 41 -6.56 13.99 -1.35
N VAL A 42 -5.44 13.99 -2.07
CA VAL A 42 -4.10 13.77 -1.50
C VAL A 42 -3.76 14.82 -0.44
N THR A 43 -4.08 16.10 -0.69
CA THR A 43 -3.73 17.19 0.24
C THR A 43 -4.49 17.07 1.56
N LYS A 44 -5.75 16.62 1.49
CA LYS A 44 -6.53 16.30 2.69
C LYS A 44 -5.93 15.09 3.40
N ALA A 45 -5.60 14.03 2.68
CA ALA A 45 -5.03 12.82 3.26
C ALA A 45 -3.70 13.08 4.00
N GLU A 46 -2.82 13.94 3.47
CA GLU A 46 -1.57 14.32 4.13
C GLU A 46 -1.76 14.98 5.50
N SER A 47 -2.88 15.72 5.65
CA SER A 47 -3.25 16.44 6.89
C SER A 47 -3.87 15.54 7.97
N ILE A 48 -4.17 14.27 7.68
CA ILE A 48 -4.83 13.37 8.63
C ILE A 48 -3.82 12.73 9.59
N ASP A 49 -3.81 13.17 10.85
CA ASP A 49 -2.94 12.63 11.90
C ASP A 49 -3.18 11.15 12.23
N ARG A 50 -4.39 10.65 11.99
CA ARG A 50 -4.72 9.22 12.16
C ARG A 50 -3.86 8.33 11.25
N LEU A 51 -3.50 8.79 10.05
CA LEU A 51 -2.61 8.05 9.16
C LEU A 51 -1.19 7.96 9.71
N GLN A 52 -0.70 9.04 10.36
CA GLN A 52 0.60 9.03 11.02
C GLN A 52 0.61 8.04 12.19
N SER A 53 -0.42 8.05 13.02
CA SER A 53 -0.55 7.13 14.15
C SER A 53 -0.59 5.66 13.69
N LEU A 54 -1.34 5.38 12.62
CA LEU A 54 -1.41 4.06 12.00
C LEU A 54 -0.06 3.65 11.42
N ALA A 55 0.63 4.55 10.72
CA ALA A 55 1.95 4.32 10.14
C ALA A 55 3.00 4.00 11.21
N CYS A 56 3.01 4.73 12.34
CA CYS A 56 3.92 4.44 13.46
C CYS A 56 3.70 3.03 14.02
N ARG A 57 2.44 2.62 14.20
CA ARG A 57 2.10 1.29 14.72
C ARG A 57 2.57 0.17 13.78
N ILE A 58 2.32 0.32 12.48
CA ILE A 58 2.74 -0.67 11.47
C ILE A 58 4.27 -0.67 11.30
N ASN A 59 4.91 0.49 11.37
CA ASN A 59 6.37 0.58 11.32
C ASN A 59 7.03 -0.22 12.47
N ALA A 60 6.43 -0.16 13.66
CA ALA A 60 6.90 -0.92 14.81
C ALA A 60 6.72 -2.43 14.61
N THR A 61 5.62 -2.89 14.02
CA THR A 61 5.40 -4.32 13.74
C THR A 61 6.32 -4.85 12.64
N MET A 62 6.73 -3.99 11.70
CA MET A 62 7.65 -4.34 10.62
C MET A 62 9.12 -4.30 11.04
N GLY A 63 9.43 -4.03 12.32
CA GLY A 63 10.81 -4.04 12.82
C GLY A 63 11.66 -2.86 12.33
N GLY A 64 11.02 -1.74 11.98
CA GLY A 64 11.70 -0.57 11.41
C GLY A 64 11.84 -0.68 9.89
N PHE A 65 10.85 -0.15 9.19
CA PHE A 65 10.88 0.14 7.77
C PHE A 65 11.99 1.18 7.51
N GLY A 66 13.22 0.73 7.27
CA GLY A 66 14.38 1.59 7.56
C GLY A 66 15.69 1.35 6.79
N LYS A 67 15.77 0.36 5.90
CA LYS A 67 16.81 0.39 4.85
C LYS A 67 16.28 1.13 3.65
N ASN A 68 15.92 2.40 3.85
CA ASN A 68 15.34 3.27 2.84
C ASN A 68 16.27 3.32 1.63
N PRO A 69 15.89 2.71 0.49
CA PRO A 69 16.59 2.99 -0.74
C PRO A 69 16.55 4.51 -0.94
N PRO A 70 17.65 5.16 -1.35
CA PRO A 70 17.64 6.60 -1.62
C PRO A 70 16.57 6.99 -2.65
N GLN A 71 16.11 6.02 -3.44
CA GLN A 71 15.12 6.18 -4.50
C GLN A 71 13.67 5.93 -4.01
N GLY A 72 13.46 5.49 -2.76
CA GLY A 72 12.15 5.22 -2.18
C GLY A 72 11.59 3.83 -2.54
N TYR A 73 10.29 3.67 -2.39
CA TYR A 73 9.58 2.41 -2.57
C TYR A 73 8.39 2.52 -3.51
N PHE A 74 8.10 1.40 -4.16
CA PHE A 74 6.85 1.12 -4.84
C PHE A 74 5.90 0.34 -3.94
N VAL A 75 4.70 0.87 -3.74
CA VAL A 75 3.67 0.23 -2.93
C VAL A 75 2.61 -0.43 -3.79
N ARG A 76 2.27 -1.68 -3.45
CA ARG A 76 1.16 -2.43 -4.04
C ARG A 76 0.40 -3.23 -2.99
N MET A 77 -0.87 -3.48 -3.26
CA MET A 77 -1.66 -4.49 -2.56
C MET A 77 -1.68 -5.79 -3.37
N SER A 78 -2.03 -6.92 -2.76
CA SER A 78 -1.93 -8.26 -3.40
C SER A 78 -2.68 -8.40 -4.72
N HIS A 79 -3.67 -7.53 -4.96
CA HIS A 79 -4.52 -7.58 -6.13
C HIS A 79 -4.56 -6.25 -6.90
N TRP A 80 -3.91 -5.19 -6.41
CA TRP A 80 -4.13 -3.83 -6.92
C TRP A 80 -2.89 -2.94 -6.82
N SER A 81 -2.79 -1.97 -7.73
CA SER A 81 -1.73 -0.96 -7.73
C SER A 81 -2.36 0.44 -7.67
N PRO A 82 -1.90 1.33 -6.77
CA PRO A 82 -2.44 2.69 -6.63
C PRO A 82 -1.92 3.63 -7.74
N LYS A 83 -1.94 3.20 -9.01
CA LYS A 83 -1.39 3.99 -10.14
C LYS A 83 -2.14 5.30 -10.37
N ASP A 84 -3.44 5.30 -10.07
CA ASP A 84 -4.35 6.43 -10.23
C ASP A 84 -4.14 7.53 -9.18
N ALA A 85 -3.50 7.24 -8.04
CA ALA A 85 -3.17 8.26 -7.04
C ALA A 85 -2.14 9.29 -7.54
N ASP A 86 -1.27 8.93 -8.50
CA ASP A 86 -0.22 9.82 -9.02
C ASP A 86 -0.47 10.29 -10.46
N ALA A 87 -1.73 10.35 -10.90
CA ALA A 87 -2.05 10.59 -12.32
C ALA A 87 -1.31 9.63 -13.29
N GLY A 88 -1.02 8.40 -12.84
CA GLY A 88 -0.31 7.38 -13.63
C GLY A 88 1.23 7.42 -13.52
N THR A 89 1.81 8.42 -12.86
CA THR A 89 3.28 8.63 -12.81
C THR A 89 4.03 7.75 -11.81
N LEU A 90 3.33 6.90 -11.05
CA LEU A 90 3.95 5.85 -10.24
C LEU A 90 5.02 6.42 -9.28
N ARG A 91 4.70 7.49 -8.54
CA ARG A 91 5.68 8.18 -7.67
C ARG A 91 6.17 7.28 -6.54
N PRO A 92 7.48 7.30 -6.22
CA PRO A 92 7.99 6.58 -5.06
C PRO A 92 7.41 7.14 -3.76
N VAL A 93 7.26 6.26 -2.78
CA VAL A 93 6.93 6.62 -1.39
C VAL A 93 8.15 6.41 -0.52
N PHE A 94 8.34 7.24 0.50
CA PHE A 94 9.51 7.17 1.39
C PHE A 94 9.15 6.67 2.79
N THR A 95 7.89 6.84 3.18
CA THR A 95 7.37 6.41 4.48
C THR A 95 6.13 5.55 4.35
N ILE A 96 5.79 4.83 5.43
CA ILE A 96 4.51 4.12 5.53
C ILE A 96 3.32 5.09 5.50
N LYS A 97 3.49 6.31 6.04
CA LYS A 97 2.45 7.35 5.93
C LYS A 97 2.21 7.70 4.48
N ASP A 98 3.25 7.95 3.70
CA ASP A 98 3.14 8.26 2.26
C ASP A 98 2.42 7.13 1.52
N ALA A 99 2.71 5.88 1.89
CA ALA A 99 2.01 4.72 1.37
C ALA A 99 0.50 4.80 1.69
N PHE A 100 0.10 5.09 2.93
CA PHE A 100 -1.31 5.20 3.27
C PHE A 100 -2.00 6.38 2.60
N VAL A 101 -1.36 7.55 2.56
CA VAL A 101 -1.86 8.71 1.81
C VAL A 101 -2.15 8.31 0.37
N LYS A 102 -1.21 7.62 -0.27
CA LYS A 102 -1.36 7.14 -1.65
C LYS A 102 -2.49 6.12 -1.81
N LEU A 103 -2.65 5.20 -0.86
CA LEU A 103 -3.71 4.19 -0.89
C LEU A 103 -5.10 4.80 -0.73
N VAL A 104 -5.32 5.67 0.26
CA VAL A 104 -6.63 6.32 0.49
C VAL A 104 -6.98 7.33 -0.60
N SER A 105 -5.98 7.84 -1.31
CA SER A 105 -6.15 8.76 -2.45
C SER A 105 -6.42 8.05 -3.78
N SER A 106 -6.28 6.72 -3.85
CA SER A 106 -6.55 5.94 -5.06
C SER A 106 -7.97 5.38 -5.04
N LYS A 107 -8.77 5.68 -6.08
CA LYS A 107 -10.13 5.12 -6.24
C LYS A 107 -10.10 3.60 -6.30
N ARG A 108 -9.15 3.07 -7.09
CA ARG A 108 -8.97 1.62 -7.25
C ARG A 108 -8.63 0.93 -5.94
N THR A 109 -7.78 1.57 -5.15
CA THR A 109 -7.35 1.04 -3.86
C THR A 109 -8.44 1.14 -2.82
N VAL A 110 -9.21 2.22 -2.79
CA VAL A 110 -10.37 2.33 -1.87
C VAL A 110 -11.42 1.28 -2.22
N GLN A 111 -11.72 1.05 -3.51
CA GLN A 111 -12.62 -0.02 -3.92
C GLN A 111 -12.10 -1.41 -3.51
N ALA A 112 -10.79 -1.61 -3.60
CA ALA A 112 -10.14 -2.82 -3.13
C ALA A 112 -10.26 -3.02 -1.61
N LEU A 113 -10.02 -1.97 -0.82
CA LEU A 113 -10.19 -1.99 0.63
C LEU A 113 -11.65 -2.30 1.02
N LEU A 114 -12.62 -1.78 0.28
CA LEU A 114 -14.04 -2.11 0.47
C LEU A 114 -14.33 -3.59 0.21
N ASN A 115 -13.80 -4.15 -0.88
CA ASN A 115 -13.95 -5.58 -1.18
C ASN A 115 -13.31 -6.44 -0.07
N LEU A 116 -12.10 -6.08 0.34
CA LEU A 116 -11.39 -6.75 1.42
C LEU A 116 -12.16 -6.70 2.75
N TYR A 117 -12.78 -5.55 3.06
CA TYR A 117 -13.64 -5.41 4.23
C TYR A 117 -14.84 -6.37 4.18
N TYR A 118 -15.51 -6.52 3.03
CA TYR A 118 -16.60 -7.49 2.88
C TYR A 118 -16.10 -8.94 2.97
N GLU A 119 -14.89 -9.23 2.49
CA GLU A 119 -14.29 -10.56 2.65
C GLU A 119 -14.00 -10.87 4.13
N TYR A 120 -13.52 -9.89 4.91
CA TYR A 120 -13.36 -10.00 6.37
C TYR A 120 -14.68 -10.13 7.16
N GLN A 121 -15.82 -9.89 6.53
CA GLN A 121 -17.13 -10.21 7.12
C GLN A 121 -17.55 -11.65 6.87
N ARG A 122 -17.00 -12.30 5.83
CA ARG A 122 -17.34 -13.67 5.43
C ARG A 122 -16.35 -14.71 5.95
N ALA A 123 -15.09 -14.31 6.15
CA ALA A 123 -14.03 -15.15 6.69
C ALA A 123 -13.17 -14.36 7.67
N ASP A 124 -12.72 -15.01 8.74
CA ASP A 124 -11.91 -14.35 9.77
C ASP A 124 -10.49 -14.01 9.27
N GLU A 125 -10.00 -14.72 8.26
CA GLU A 125 -8.71 -14.44 7.63
C GLU A 125 -8.84 -14.30 6.12
N VAL A 126 -8.46 -13.11 5.64
CA VAL A 126 -8.28 -12.84 4.22
C VAL A 126 -6.81 -12.48 4.00
N PRO A 127 -6.09 -13.22 3.14
CA PRO A 127 -4.71 -12.92 2.84
C PRO A 127 -4.64 -11.71 1.90
N ASP A 128 -4.64 -10.50 2.45
CA ASP A 128 -4.20 -9.30 1.72
C ASP A 128 -3.00 -8.66 2.41
N SER A 129 -2.06 -8.19 1.60
CA SER A 129 -0.75 -7.74 1.99
C SER A 129 -0.37 -6.51 1.21
N LEU A 130 0.24 -5.58 1.94
CA LEU A 130 0.94 -4.42 1.45
C LEU A 130 2.38 -4.80 1.15
N PHE A 131 2.75 -4.67 -0.11
CA PHE A 131 4.08 -4.97 -0.62
C PHE A 131 4.83 -3.68 -0.91
N PHE A 132 6.05 -3.60 -0.40
CA PHE A 132 6.98 -2.51 -0.63
C PHE A 132 8.17 -3.03 -1.45
N PHE A 133 8.20 -2.65 -2.72
CA PHE A 133 9.31 -2.96 -3.62
C PHE A 133 10.30 -1.80 -3.62
N PRO A 134 11.62 -2.04 -3.76
CA PRO A 134 12.55 -0.95 -3.97
C PRO A 134 12.20 -0.23 -5.27
N TYR A 135 12.20 1.10 -5.26
CA TYR A 135 12.09 1.90 -6.47
C TYR A 135 13.44 1.90 -7.19
N HIS A 136 13.43 1.66 -8.49
CA HIS A 136 14.62 1.67 -9.35
C HIS A 136 14.40 2.66 -10.50
N THR A 137 14.99 3.85 -10.41
CA THR A 137 14.86 4.92 -11.42
C THR A 137 15.27 4.48 -12.82
N ASP A 138 16.17 3.51 -12.91
CA ASP A 138 16.79 3.08 -14.17
C ASP A 138 15.91 2.11 -14.95
N LEU A 139 14.94 1.47 -14.30
CA LEU A 139 14.00 0.55 -14.95
C LEU A 139 12.80 1.28 -15.56
N ASP A 140 12.32 2.37 -14.94
CA ASP A 140 11.18 3.13 -15.46
C ASP A 140 11.54 4.01 -16.68
N ARG A 141 12.82 4.39 -16.83
CA ARG A 141 13.32 5.11 -18.02
C ARG A 141 13.35 4.25 -19.29
N LEU A 142 13.27 2.92 -19.16
CA LEU A 142 13.29 1.99 -20.29
C LEU A 142 11.89 1.66 -20.82
N SER A 143 10.84 2.21 -20.22
CA SER A 143 9.44 2.02 -20.60
C SER A 143 8.82 3.18 -21.39
N GLU A 144 9.64 4.14 -21.83
CA GLU A 144 9.27 5.18 -22.83
C GLU A 144 9.71 4.79 -24.24
#